data_AF-H6BRR9-F1
#
_entry.id   AF-H6BRR9-F1
#
_cell.length_a   1.000
_cell.length_b   1.000
_cell.length_c   1.000
_cell.angle_alpha   90.00
_cell.angle_beta   90.00
_cell.angle_gamma   90.00
#
_symmetry.space_group_name_H-M   'P 1'
#
loop_
_entity.id
_entity.type
_entity.pdbx_description
1 polymer ?
#
loop_
_entity_poly.entity_id
_entity_poly.type
_entity_poly.pdbx_seq_one_letter_code
_entity_poly.pdbx_strand_id
1 'polypeptide(L)'
;MSELASTRSASNGSPPPDDLEQELDQFLRPLVINDAVVHSLAYQFSKVYEELALHSEEQFLPTPVTKLPSGGETGQFLAIDVGGTNLRVAFIELLGDTPSDDRLPNANGAERSRETIRNAQRPRVRRTLEKAWPIGEHLKMDQTEDLFAWIGDCIAEVVGDQLASDMGKFPVPEELPMGITFSFPMIQTEVSSATLMPMGKGFGISSNLDLGSTLLQGYARHTRRQSQGSSPRAKRRKLGPLPRLKIAAITNDTIATLASLAYTVKSLPNSRVAAGIIVGTGCNATIPMPFSKLGEAKVESIRKIKPDATETVVNTEITIAGACGPLEAVTTEWDRQLDAECARPGFQPLEYMTGGRYIGELVRIIFLDYMTRVHKPPIPPAALPATIVHSYSFTTTFLSAVVARARSDSELAGELKRRIPPPESSNWGWTSESAGALRKIAHLVQVRSAGLIAAATVGLLAMVGEIALAEPASPASGQDVTMTTAPNSRPPSPKPTGHLCAPANDAADGLSPAPGATAWKSGPEELVVAYTGGIIQHYPNFKEQCQRFIDRLVMKAGPQDGGKSVFLRESRDGGIIGAGVLAGMEANEQNTKAS
;
A
#
# COMPACT_ATOMS: atom_id res chain seq x y z
N MET A 1 -37.96 42.61 -51.67
CA MET A 1 -36.75 43.46 -51.84
C MET A 1 -36.89 44.60 -50.85
N SER A 2 -36.08 44.81 -49.82
CA SER A 2 -34.82 44.22 -49.38
C SER A 2 -34.77 44.39 -47.86
N GLU A 3 -34.33 43.35 -47.18
CA GLU A 3 -34.08 43.30 -45.75
C GLU A 3 -32.58 43.56 -45.48
N LEU A 4 -32.25 43.97 -44.26
CA LEU A 4 -30.97 43.82 -43.55
C LEU A 4 -29.72 44.60 -44.00
N ALA A 5 -29.18 45.41 -43.08
CA ALA A 5 -27.95 45.05 -42.34
C ALA A 5 -27.60 46.13 -41.30
N SER A 6 -27.96 45.89 -40.02
CA SER A 6 -27.32 46.56 -38.88
C SER A 6 -26.24 45.63 -38.36
N THR A 7 -24.99 45.91 -38.71
CA THR A 7 -23.80 45.20 -38.25
C THR A 7 -23.63 45.40 -36.74
N ARG A 8 -23.92 44.37 -35.95
CA ARG A 8 -23.43 44.28 -34.56
C ARG A 8 -21.93 43.98 -34.61
N SER A 9 -21.13 44.92 -34.15
CA SER A 9 -19.73 44.70 -33.80
C SER A 9 -19.68 43.62 -32.71
N ALA A 10 -19.11 42.47 -33.04
CA ALA A 10 -18.74 41.45 -32.06
C ALA A 10 -17.49 41.95 -31.33
N SER A 11 -17.65 42.37 -30.08
CA SER A 11 -16.52 42.62 -29.19
C SER A 11 -15.84 41.28 -28.87
N ASN A 12 -14.65 41.05 -29.43
CA ASN A 12 -13.71 40.01 -29.00
C ASN A 12 -13.14 40.35 -27.60
N GLY A 13 -14.00 40.42 -26.60
CA GLY A 13 -13.58 40.45 -25.20
C GLY A 13 -13.22 39.04 -24.77
N SER A 14 -12.06 38.86 -24.14
CA SER A 14 -11.76 37.62 -23.41
C SER A 14 -12.91 37.33 -22.43
N PRO A 15 -13.37 36.07 -22.31
CA PRO A 15 -14.42 35.72 -21.37
C PRO A 15 -14.03 36.14 -19.94
N PRO A 16 -14.97 36.58 -19.12
CA PRO A 16 -14.69 36.96 -17.74
C PRO A 16 -14.14 35.74 -16.95
N PRO A 17 -13.32 35.96 -15.91
CA PRO A 17 -12.67 34.88 -15.15
C PRO A 17 -13.65 33.82 -14.60
N ASP A 18 -14.85 34.24 -14.20
CA ASP A 18 -15.87 33.35 -13.63
C ASP A 18 -16.44 32.37 -14.68
N ASP A 19 -16.48 32.75 -15.96
CA ASP A 19 -16.97 31.88 -17.04
C ASP A 19 -15.93 30.78 -17.36
N LEU A 20 -14.64 31.12 -17.32
CA LEU A 20 -13.54 30.17 -17.54
C LEU A 20 -13.45 29.14 -16.40
N GLU A 21 -13.65 29.57 -15.16
CA GLU A 21 -13.67 28.67 -14.02
C GLU A 21 -14.87 27.70 -14.07
N GLN A 22 -16.05 28.18 -14.47
CA GLN A 22 -17.23 27.34 -14.66
C GLN A 22 -17.05 26.30 -15.77
N GLU A 23 -16.41 26.67 -16.89
CA GLU A 23 -16.11 25.74 -17.99
C GLU A 23 -15.14 24.64 -17.54
N LEU A 24 -14.10 25.01 -16.79
CA LEU A 24 -13.18 24.04 -16.20
C LEU A 24 -13.91 23.12 -15.21
N ASP A 25 -14.79 23.63 -14.36
CA ASP A 25 -15.57 22.81 -13.43
C ASP A 25 -16.53 21.85 -14.13
N GLN A 26 -17.18 22.31 -15.20
CA GLN A 26 -18.02 21.45 -16.02
C GLN A 26 -17.21 20.34 -16.70
N PHE A 27 -16.04 20.68 -17.24
CA PHE A 27 -15.12 19.72 -17.85
C PHE A 27 -14.63 18.68 -16.85
N LEU A 28 -14.28 19.08 -15.62
CA LEU A 28 -13.74 18.19 -14.60
C LEU A 28 -14.79 17.45 -13.77
N ARG A 29 -16.09 17.71 -13.99
CA ARG A 29 -17.20 17.06 -13.30
C ARG A 29 -17.09 15.52 -13.24
N PRO A 30 -16.65 14.80 -14.28
CA PRO A 30 -16.48 13.34 -14.22
C PRO A 30 -15.45 12.83 -13.19
N LEU A 31 -14.50 13.68 -12.75
CA LEU A 31 -13.49 13.30 -11.74
C LEU A 31 -14.02 13.46 -10.30
N VAL A 32 -15.12 14.17 -10.10
CA VAL A 32 -15.60 14.53 -8.77
C VAL A 32 -16.18 13.29 -8.09
N ILE A 33 -15.55 12.88 -6.99
CA ILE A 33 -16.03 11.81 -6.11
C ILE A 33 -16.56 12.40 -4.80
N ASN A 34 -17.70 11.89 -4.34
CA ASN A 34 -18.29 12.30 -3.06
C ASN A 34 -18.46 11.10 -2.11
N ASP A 35 -18.75 11.38 -0.85
CA ASP A 35 -18.87 10.35 0.20
C ASP A 35 -19.93 9.26 -0.12
N ALA A 36 -20.96 9.58 -0.91
CA ALA A 36 -21.97 8.60 -1.32
C ALA A 36 -21.44 7.62 -2.38
N VAL A 37 -20.68 8.13 -3.36
CA VAL A 37 -20.01 7.30 -4.37
C VAL A 37 -18.97 6.40 -3.71
N VAL A 38 -18.11 6.96 -2.84
CA VAL A 38 -17.10 6.19 -2.11
C VAL A 38 -17.75 5.08 -1.26
N HIS A 39 -18.89 5.37 -0.61
CA HIS A 39 -19.64 4.36 0.14
C HIS A 39 -20.20 3.24 -0.74
N SER A 40 -20.76 3.58 -1.89
CA SER A 40 -21.23 2.58 -2.85
C SER A 40 -20.09 1.68 -3.33
N LEU A 41 -18.93 2.27 -3.65
CA LEU A 41 -17.75 1.53 -4.04
C LEU A 41 -17.27 0.60 -2.92
N ALA A 42 -17.17 1.08 -1.68
CA ALA A 42 -16.72 0.27 -0.54
C ALA A 42 -17.61 -0.97 -0.34
N TYR A 43 -18.93 -0.80 -0.46
CA TYR A 43 -19.88 -1.90 -0.33
C TYR A 43 -19.73 -2.89 -1.49
N GLN A 44 -19.66 -2.41 -2.73
CA GLN A 44 -19.47 -3.28 -3.89
C GLN A 44 -18.13 -4.01 -3.86
N PHE A 45 -17.04 -3.34 -3.43
CA PHE A 45 -15.75 -3.98 -3.21
C PHE A 45 -15.85 -5.11 -2.19
N SER A 46 -16.53 -4.89 -1.05
CA SER A 46 -16.70 -5.97 -0.06
C SER A 46 -17.36 -7.22 -0.65
N LYS A 47 -18.32 -7.06 -1.57
CA LYS A 47 -19.03 -8.18 -2.20
C LYS A 47 -18.17 -8.89 -3.25
N VAL A 48 -17.46 -8.12 -4.07
CA VAL A 48 -16.53 -8.71 -5.06
C VAL A 48 -15.40 -9.45 -4.36
N TYR A 49 -14.88 -8.92 -3.24
CA TYR A 49 -13.83 -9.57 -2.47
C TYR A 49 -14.28 -10.89 -1.83
N GLU A 50 -15.54 -10.98 -1.36
CA GLU A 50 -16.12 -12.24 -0.87
C GLU A 50 -16.06 -13.33 -1.95
N GLU A 51 -16.49 -13.02 -3.18
CA GLU A 51 -16.47 -13.96 -4.30
C GLU A 51 -15.04 -14.36 -4.70
N LEU A 52 -14.12 -13.40 -4.78
CA LEU A 52 -12.72 -13.67 -5.15
C LEU A 52 -11.98 -14.51 -4.08
N ALA A 53 -12.26 -14.26 -2.80
CA ALA A 53 -11.69 -15.04 -1.70
C ALA A 53 -12.11 -16.52 -1.76
N LEU A 54 -13.33 -16.80 -2.26
CA LEU A 54 -13.83 -18.15 -2.43
C LEU A 54 -13.33 -18.83 -3.70
N HIS A 55 -13.22 -18.11 -4.81
CA HIS A 55 -13.16 -18.74 -6.13
C HIS A 55 -11.95 -18.35 -7.00
N SER A 56 -11.28 -17.23 -6.74
CA SER A 56 -10.22 -16.75 -7.64
C SER A 56 -8.91 -17.54 -7.48
N GLU A 57 -8.32 -17.99 -8.59
CA GLU A 57 -7.00 -18.62 -8.61
C GLU A 57 -5.85 -17.59 -8.68
N GLU A 58 -6.16 -16.33 -9.02
CA GLU A 58 -5.16 -15.27 -9.25
C GLU A 58 -5.14 -14.19 -8.16
N GLN A 59 -6.18 -14.14 -7.33
CA GLN A 59 -6.38 -13.10 -6.30
C GLN A 59 -6.77 -13.71 -4.96
N PHE A 60 -6.58 -12.96 -3.88
CA PHE A 60 -6.79 -13.45 -2.52
C PHE A 60 -6.06 -14.78 -2.28
N LEU A 61 -4.74 -14.74 -2.50
CA LEU A 61 -3.82 -15.86 -2.39
C LEU A 61 -3.39 -16.02 -0.93
N PRO A 62 -3.78 -17.12 -0.25
CA PRO A 62 -3.32 -17.40 1.09
C PRO A 62 -1.81 -17.59 1.15
N THR A 63 -1.22 -17.20 2.27
CA THR A 63 0.22 -17.39 2.49
C THR A 63 0.49 -18.36 3.65
N PRO A 64 1.69 -18.94 3.73
CA PRO A 64 2.07 -19.80 4.85
C PRO A 64 2.20 -19.07 6.21
N VAL A 65 1.99 -17.74 6.23
CA VAL A 65 1.96 -16.91 7.44
C VAL A 65 0.59 -17.03 8.11
N THR A 66 0.50 -17.87 9.14
CA THR A 66 -0.74 -18.16 9.89
C THR A 66 -0.82 -17.45 11.24
N LYS A 67 0.23 -16.73 11.62
CA LYS A 67 0.31 -15.93 12.84
C LYS A 67 0.97 -14.58 12.54
N LEU A 68 0.60 -13.54 13.29
CA LEU A 68 1.25 -12.24 13.29
C LEU A 68 2.31 -12.25 14.39
N PRO A 69 3.35 -11.42 14.29
CA PRO A 69 4.43 -11.41 15.26
C PRO A 69 3.91 -11.21 16.69
N SER A 70 4.46 -12.00 17.60
CA SER A 70 4.15 -11.97 19.02
C SER A 70 4.64 -10.70 19.71
N GLY A 71 5.67 -10.06 19.15
CA GLY A 71 6.42 -8.97 19.79
C GLY A 71 7.58 -9.49 20.67
N GLY A 72 7.62 -10.79 20.95
CA GLY A 72 8.66 -11.47 21.72
C GLY A 72 9.80 -12.04 20.86
N GLU A 73 9.74 -11.86 19.53
CA GLU A 73 10.81 -12.29 18.63
C GLU A 73 12.12 -11.57 18.95
N THR A 74 13.22 -12.34 19.00
CA THR A 74 14.57 -11.84 19.29
C THR A 74 15.59 -12.43 18.32
N GLY A 75 16.70 -11.73 18.11
CA GLY A 75 17.83 -12.22 17.32
C GLY A 75 18.20 -11.27 16.19
N GLN A 76 19.29 -11.59 15.49
CA GLN A 76 19.79 -10.79 14.38
C GLN A 76 19.60 -11.55 13.06
N PHE A 77 19.02 -10.85 12.08
CA PHE A 77 18.64 -11.42 10.79
C PHE A 77 19.11 -10.52 9.66
N LEU A 78 19.56 -11.12 8.56
CA LEU A 78 19.77 -10.39 7.32
C LEU A 78 18.41 -10.15 6.66
N ALA A 79 18.10 -8.91 6.31
CA ALA A 79 16.88 -8.57 5.60
C ALA A 79 17.24 -8.04 4.21
N ILE A 80 16.46 -8.44 3.22
CA ILE A 80 16.55 -7.97 1.85
C ILE A 80 15.18 -7.44 1.44
N ASP A 81 15.15 -6.27 0.83
CA ASP A 81 13.95 -5.68 0.25
C ASP A 81 14.23 -5.33 -1.21
N VAL A 82 13.61 -6.10 -2.11
CA VAL A 82 13.65 -5.88 -3.56
C VAL A 82 12.36 -5.19 -3.98
N GLY A 83 12.45 -3.87 -4.14
CA GLY A 83 11.37 -3.04 -4.71
C GLY A 83 11.49 -2.89 -6.23
N GLY A 84 10.56 -2.15 -6.83
CA GLY A 84 10.60 -1.84 -8.26
C GLY A 84 11.69 -0.84 -8.69
N THR A 85 12.29 -0.13 -7.73
CA THR A 85 13.26 0.95 -7.99
C THR A 85 14.57 0.79 -7.23
N ASN A 86 14.53 0.26 -6.02
CA ASN A 86 15.71 0.13 -5.17
C ASN A 86 15.79 -1.28 -4.59
N LEU A 87 17.02 -1.76 -4.44
CA LEU A 87 17.39 -2.88 -3.58
C LEU A 87 17.86 -2.30 -2.24
N ARG A 88 17.38 -2.86 -1.12
CA ARG A 88 17.92 -2.58 0.21
C ARG A 88 18.35 -3.87 0.88
N VAL A 89 19.46 -3.81 1.61
CA VAL A 89 19.96 -4.93 2.40
C VAL A 89 20.39 -4.39 3.76
N ALA A 90 19.90 -5.02 4.84
CA ALA A 90 20.17 -4.58 6.20
C ALA A 90 20.30 -5.74 7.19
N PHE A 91 21.07 -5.53 8.26
CA PHE A 91 20.99 -6.37 9.45
C PHE A 91 19.93 -5.81 10.40
N ILE A 92 18.90 -6.60 10.65
CA ILE A 92 17.77 -6.30 11.52
C ILE A 92 17.91 -7.11 12.79
N GLU A 93 18.00 -6.43 13.93
CA GLU A 93 18.02 -7.06 15.24
C GLU A 93 16.69 -6.83 15.93
N LEU A 94 16.02 -7.92 16.25
CA LEU A 94 14.79 -7.97 17.02
C LEU A 94 15.14 -8.05 18.50
N LEU A 95 14.59 -7.14 19.29
CA LEU A 95 14.93 -6.97 20.71
C LEU A 95 13.91 -7.66 21.64
N GLY A 96 12.79 -8.10 21.10
CA GLY A 96 11.70 -8.74 21.82
C GLY A 96 11.02 -7.80 22.83
N ASP A 97 10.11 -8.38 23.62
CA ASP A 97 9.57 -7.72 24.80
C ASP A 97 10.44 -8.13 25.99
N THR A 98 11.36 -7.28 26.40
CA THR A 98 12.10 -7.50 27.65
C THR A 98 11.16 -7.21 28.81
N PRO A 99 10.81 -8.19 29.66
CA PRO A 99 10.09 -7.90 30.88
C PRO A 99 10.92 -6.88 31.67
N SER A 100 10.34 -5.76 32.08
CA SER A 100 10.91 -5.03 33.20
C SER A 100 10.96 -6.01 34.38
N ASP A 101 12.15 -6.21 34.94
CA ASP A 101 12.34 -6.90 36.24
C ASP A 101 11.57 -6.20 37.39
N ASP A 102 10.91 -5.07 37.12
CA ASP A 102 10.13 -4.29 38.06
C ASP A 102 8.61 -4.54 37.93
N ARG A 103 8.15 -5.79 38.01
CA ARG A 103 6.74 -6.04 38.38
C ARG A 103 6.57 -5.70 39.87
N LEU A 104 6.52 -4.40 40.20
CA LEU A 104 6.08 -3.93 41.50
C LEU A 104 4.58 -4.26 41.64
N PRO A 105 4.18 -5.18 42.54
CA PRO A 105 2.80 -5.67 42.61
C PRO A 105 1.77 -4.59 42.98
N ASN A 106 2.21 -3.40 43.38
CA ASN A 106 1.41 -2.32 43.94
C ASN A 106 1.39 -1.02 43.12
N ALA A 107 1.66 -1.07 41.81
CA ALA A 107 1.60 0.13 40.97
C ALA A 107 0.15 0.61 40.77
N ASN A 108 -0.10 1.89 41.08
CA ASN A 108 -1.40 2.56 40.92
C ASN A 108 -1.75 2.78 39.41
N GLY A 109 -3.00 3.14 39.11
CA GLY A 109 -3.49 3.26 37.73
C GLY A 109 -2.69 4.24 36.86
N ALA A 110 -2.16 5.32 37.44
CA ALA A 110 -1.35 6.32 36.74
C ALA A 110 0.07 5.82 36.45
N GLU A 111 0.66 5.02 37.34
CA GLU A 111 1.97 4.37 37.13
C GLU A 111 1.89 3.31 36.03
N ARG A 112 0.82 2.52 35.98
CA ARG A 112 0.60 1.55 34.89
C ARG A 112 0.48 2.27 33.54
N SER A 113 -0.30 3.35 33.46
CA SER A 113 -0.40 4.14 32.21
C SER A 113 0.95 4.73 31.79
N ARG A 114 1.77 5.22 32.73
CA ARG A 114 3.12 5.73 32.45
C ARG A 114 4.06 4.61 31.98
N GLU A 115 3.99 3.42 32.56
CA GLU A 115 4.80 2.27 32.17
C GLU A 115 4.38 1.74 30.79
N THR A 116 3.08 1.67 30.49
CA THR A 116 2.57 1.34 29.14
C THR A 116 3.10 2.32 28.10
N ILE A 117 3.06 3.63 28.39
CA ILE A 117 3.62 4.65 27.48
C ILE A 117 5.13 4.48 27.32
N ARG A 118 5.87 4.20 28.41
CA ARG A 118 7.32 3.98 28.37
C ARG A 118 7.69 2.73 27.55
N ASN A 119 6.94 1.64 27.72
CA ASN A 119 7.14 0.39 26.97
C ASN A 119 6.76 0.56 25.49
N ALA A 120 5.78 1.41 25.17
CA ALA A 120 5.45 1.79 23.80
C ALA A 120 6.50 2.66 23.10
N GLN A 121 7.38 3.33 23.86
CA GLN A 121 8.46 4.15 23.31
C GLN A 121 9.78 3.40 23.15
N ARG A 122 9.89 2.16 23.64
CA ARG A 122 11.13 1.38 23.52
C ARG A 122 11.33 0.92 22.06
N PRO A 123 12.55 1.06 21.51
CA PRO A 123 12.84 0.49 20.20
C PRO A 123 12.75 -1.05 20.32
N ARG A 124 11.87 -1.66 19.51
CA ARG A 124 11.79 -3.13 19.38
C ARG A 124 12.72 -3.69 18.30
N VAL A 125 13.16 -2.82 17.40
CA VAL A 125 14.03 -3.16 16.27
C VAL A 125 15.25 -2.26 16.30
N ARG A 126 16.44 -2.86 16.18
CA ARG A 126 17.70 -2.15 15.95
C ARG A 126 18.22 -2.48 14.56
N ARG A 127 18.61 -1.46 13.80
CA ARG A 127 19.26 -1.60 12.50
C ARG A 127 20.74 -1.32 12.68
N THR A 128 21.59 -2.30 12.41
CA THR A 128 23.04 -2.17 12.68
C THR A 128 23.81 -1.75 11.44
N LEU A 129 23.41 -2.22 10.25
CA LEU A 129 24.02 -1.88 8.97
C LEU A 129 22.95 -1.94 7.89
N GLU A 130 22.84 -0.91 7.05
CA GLU A 130 21.91 -0.85 5.92
C GLU A 130 22.60 -0.20 4.72
N LYS A 131 22.37 -0.76 3.53
CA LYS A 131 22.75 -0.16 2.25
C LYS A 131 21.62 -0.28 1.25
N ALA A 132 21.54 0.71 0.36
CA ALA A 132 20.52 0.79 -0.68
C ALA A 132 21.15 1.14 -2.03
N TRP A 133 20.65 0.50 -3.10
CA TRP A 133 21.11 0.72 -4.47
C TRP A 133 19.93 0.91 -5.42
N PRO A 134 19.99 1.87 -6.35
CA PRO A 134 19.01 1.97 -7.42
C PRO A 134 19.17 0.78 -8.38
N ILE A 135 18.06 0.17 -8.77
CA ILE A 135 18.02 -0.91 -9.75
C ILE A 135 18.02 -0.26 -11.14
N GLY A 136 19.14 -0.40 -11.86
CA GLY A 136 19.27 0.12 -13.22
C GLY A 136 18.29 -0.53 -14.18
N GLU A 137 17.79 0.22 -15.17
CA GLU A 137 16.76 -0.27 -16.10
C GLU A 137 17.24 -1.48 -16.93
N HIS A 138 18.52 -1.51 -17.29
CA HIS A 138 19.14 -2.66 -17.97
C HIS A 138 19.03 -3.94 -17.12
N LEU A 139 19.29 -3.88 -15.80
CA LEU A 139 19.13 -5.03 -14.89
C LEU A 139 17.68 -5.53 -14.80
N LYS A 140 16.69 -4.72 -15.15
CA LYS A 140 15.30 -5.15 -15.19
C LYS A 140 14.97 -5.85 -16.51
N MET A 141 15.55 -5.39 -17.63
CA MET A 141 15.19 -5.81 -18.99
C MET A 141 16.13 -6.86 -19.59
N ASP A 142 17.30 -7.09 -18.99
CA ASP A 142 18.33 -8.01 -19.46
C ASP A 142 18.08 -9.47 -18.98
N GLN A 143 19.12 -10.30 -18.92
CA GLN A 143 19.06 -11.69 -18.46
C GLN A 143 18.78 -11.75 -16.94
N THR A 144 17.91 -12.68 -16.53
CA THR A 144 17.52 -12.85 -15.12
C THR A 144 18.73 -13.11 -14.22
N GLU A 145 19.70 -13.87 -14.72
CA GLU A 145 20.93 -14.23 -14.03
C GLU A 145 21.77 -13.00 -13.64
N ASP A 146 21.79 -11.97 -14.48
CA ASP A 146 22.58 -10.75 -14.23
C ASP A 146 22.00 -9.95 -13.06
N LEU A 147 20.67 -9.85 -12.97
CA LEU A 147 19.98 -9.22 -11.84
C LEU A 147 20.32 -9.93 -10.53
N PHE A 148 20.21 -11.26 -10.48
CA PHE A 148 20.47 -12.03 -9.26
C PHE A 148 21.95 -12.09 -8.90
N ALA A 149 22.85 -12.11 -9.88
CA ALA A 149 24.28 -11.96 -9.64
C ALA A 149 24.61 -10.60 -9.02
N TRP A 150 23.99 -9.52 -9.51
CA TRP A 150 24.13 -8.18 -8.95
C TRP A 150 23.56 -8.08 -7.53
N ILE A 151 22.36 -8.63 -7.28
CA ILE A 151 21.78 -8.74 -5.93
C ILE A 151 22.77 -9.47 -4.99
N GLY A 152 23.35 -10.58 -5.45
CA GLY A 152 24.37 -11.33 -4.71
C GLY A 152 25.63 -10.52 -4.37
N ASP A 153 26.09 -9.65 -5.29
CA ASP A 153 27.20 -8.71 -5.02
C ASP A 153 26.85 -7.70 -3.93
N CYS A 154 25.65 -7.10 -3.98
CA CYS A 154 25.17 -6.14 -2.99
C CYS A 154 25.03 -6.79 -1.60
N ILE A 155 24.50 -8.01 -1.51
CA ILE A 155 24.40 -8.76 -0.25
C ILE A 155 25.80 -9.02 0.31
N ALA A 156 26.72 -9.50 -0.52
CA ALA A 156 28.10 -9.79 -0.10
C ALA A 156 28.84 -8.55 0.40
N GLU A 157 28.56 -7.38 -0.17
CA GLU A 157 29.11 -6.12 0.31
C GLU A 157 28.67 -5.82 1.75
N VAL A 158 27.40 -6.02 2.09
CA VAL A 158 26.85 -5.75 3.43
C VAL A 158 27.33 -6.78 4.45
N VAL A 159 27.29 -8.06 4.08
CA VAL A 159 27.80 -9.15 4.93
C VAL A 159 29.29 -8.95 5.20
N GLY A 160 30.07 -8.61 4.17
CA GLY A 160 31.50 -8.34 4.32
C GLY A 160 31.81 -7.18 5.26
N ASP A 161 31.06 -6.08 5.16
CA ASP A 161 31.24 -4.90 6.01
C ASP A 161 30.83 -5.17 7.47
N GLN A 162 29.76 -5.96 7.70
CA GLN A 162 29.36 -6.37 9.05
C GLN A 162 30.45 -7.23 9.69
N LEU A 163 30.95 -8.26 8.98
CA LEU A 163 32.01 -9.12 9.50
C LEU A 163 33.30 -8.35 9.77
N ALA A 164 33.65 -7.38 8.92
CA ALA A 164 34.79 -6.51 9.14
C ALA A 164 34.63 -5.66 10.43
N SER A 165 33.41 -5.21 10.73
CA SER A 165 33.08 -4.42 11.91
C SER A 165 33.07 -5.25 13.22
N ASP A 166 32.79 -6.54 13.09
CA ASP A 166 32.73 -7.52 14.19
C ASP A 166 34.02 -8.33 14.36
N MET A 167 35.04 -8.06 13.56
CA MET A 167 36.34 -8.73 13.63
C MET A 167 36.88 -8.77 15.07
N GLY A 168 36.99 -9.98 15.62
CA GLY A 168 37.51 -10.23 16.98
C GLY A 168 36.51 -10.00 18.11
N LYS A 169 35.26 -9.59 17.83
CA LYS A 169 34.20 -9.42 18.84
C LYS A 169 33.31 -10.66 18.95
N PHE A 170 32.97 -11.26 17.82
CA PHE A 170 32.07 -12.41 17.74
C PHE A 170 32.62 -13.46 16.76
N PRO A 171 32.31 -14.76 16.96
CA PRO A 171 32.63 -15.78 15.98
C PRO A 171 31.84 -15.53 14.69
N VAL A 172 32.49 -15.78 13.55
CA VAL A 172 31.83 -15.70 12.24
C VAL A 172 30.80 -16.84 12.17
N PRO A 173 29.51 -16.55 11.94
CA PRO A 173 28.49 -17.59 11.84
C PRO A 173 28.71 -18.43 10.59
N GLU A 174 28.38 -19.73 10.66
CA GLU A 174 28.46 -20.62 9.49
C GLU A 174 27.36 -20.29 8.46
N GLU A 175 26.16 -20.04 8.96
CA GLU A 175 24.97 -19.67 8.20
C GLU A 175 24.33 -18.40 8.77
N LEU A 176 23.87 -17.51 7.90
CA LEU A 176 23.13 -16.29 8.24
C LEU A 176 21.65 -16.46 7.89
N PRO A 177 20.73 -16.43 8.87
CA PRO A 177 19.30 -16.48 8.61
C PRO A 177 18.85 -15.17 7.96
N MET A 178 17.98 -15.29 6.96
CA MET A 178 17.63 -14.18 6.09
C MET A 178 16.14 -14.13 5.77
N GLY A 179 15.56 -12.93 5.86
CA GLY A 179 14.23 -12.60 5.35
C GLY A 179 14.32 -11.84 4.03
N ILE A 180 13.39 -12.11 3.12
CA ILE A 180 13.34 -11.50 1.80
C ILE A 180 11.95 -10.93 1.56
N THR A 181 11.87 -9.63 1.31
CA THR A 181 10.69 -8.98 0.77
C THR A 181 10.90 -8.80 -0.73
N PHE A 182 9.96 -9.29 -1.53
CA PHE A 182 9.99 -9.17 -2.98
C PHE A 182 8.65 -8.62 -3.48
N SER A 183 8.66 -7.40 -4.04
CA SER A 183 7.43 -6.60 -4.30
C SER A 183 6.66 -7.00 -5.58
N PHE A 184 6.64 -8.29 -5.90
CA PHE A 184 6.07 -8.84 -7.14
C PHE A 184 5.15 -10.03 -6.85
N PRO A 185 4.20 -10.33 -7.75
CA PRO A 185 3.33 -11.50 -7.63
C PRO A 185 4.16 -12.78 -7.53
N MET A 186 3.86 -13.58 -6.52
CA MET A 186 4.55 -14.84 -6.25
C MET A 186 3.57 -15.89 -5.73
N ILE A 187 3.87 -17.15 -6.01
CA ILE A 187 3.18 -18.30 -5.42
C ILE A 187 4.07 -18.83 -4.30
N GLN A 188 3.50 -18.96 -3.10
CA GLN A 188 4.22 -19.44 -1.92
C GLN A 188 3.61 -20.73 -1.40
N THR A 189 4.40 -21.79 -1.33
CA THR A 189 4.02 -23.06 -0.70
C THR A 189 4.48 -23.13 0.75
N GLU A 190 5.63 -22.55 1.05
CA GLU A 190 6.27 -22.50 2.37
C GLU A 190 6.75 -21.08 2.65
N VAL A 191 6.95 -20.72 3.92
CA VAL A 191 7.43 -19.37 4.29
C VAL A 191 8.80 -19.10 3.67
N SER A 192 9.67 -20.11 3.56
CA SER A 192 11.02 -19.99 2.99
C SER A 192 11.11 -20.16 1.47
N SER A 193 9.99 -20.39 0.76
CA SER A 193 9.98 -20.67 -0.68
C SER A 193 8.97 -19.82 -1.44
N ALA A 194 9.36 -19.38 -2.63
CA ALA A 194 8.48 -18.65 -3.52
C ALA A 194 8.87 -18.88 -4.98
N THR A 195 7.85 -19.05 -5.81
CA THR A 195 7.98 -19.05 -7.27
C THR A 195 7.47 -17.71 -7.81
N LEU A 196 8.35 -16.95 -8.46
CA LEU A 196 7.94 -15.77 -9.21
C LEU A 196 7.23 -16.19 -10.49
N MET A 197 6.09 -15.57 -10.76
CA MET A 197 5.37 -15.72 -12.02
C MET A 197 5.93 -14.77 -13.09
N PRO A 198 5.66 -14.98 -14.40
CA PRO A 198 6.07 -14.04 -15.45
C PRO A 198 5.59 -12.62 -15.13
N MET A 199 6.51 -11.64 -15.17
CA MET A 199 6.28 -10.35 -14.53
C MET A 199 5.89 -9.22 -15.50
N GLY A 200 5.00 -8.34 -15.03
CA GLY A 200 4.88 -6.94 -15.46
C GLY A 200 5.65 -5.99 -14.52
N LYS A 201 5.56 -4.67 -14.72
CA LYS A 201 6.36 -3.60 -14.04
C LYS A 201 7.76 -3.31 -14.62
N GLY A 202 8.03 -3.76 -15.85
CA GLY A 202 9.28 -3.48 -16.56
C GLY A 202 10.43 -4.44 -16.24
N PHE A 203 10.14 -5.61 -15.67
CA PHE A 203 11.12 -6.69 -15.51
C PHE A 203 10.90 -7.77 -16.57
N GLY A 204 11.96 -8.23 -17.23
CA GLY A 204 11.96 -9.20 -18.33
C GLY A 204 11.95 -10.67 -17.90
N ILE A 205 11.34 -11.01 -16.77
CA ILE A 205 11.25 -12.42 -16.33
C ILE A 205 10.10 -13.10 -17.07
N SER A 206 10.46 -13.93 -18.06
CA SER A 206 9.52 -14.55 -19.01
C SER A 206 8.98 -15.92 -18.58
N SER A 207 9.49 -16.50 -17.49
CA SER A 207 9.11 -17.83 -17.02
C SER A 207 9.04 -17.90 -15.50
N ASN A 208 8.40 -18.96 -14.98
CA ASN A 208 8.41 -19.25 -13.55
C ASN A 208 9.85 -19.38 -13.05
N LEU A 209 10.17 -18.68 -11.97
CA LEU A 209 11.50 -18.66 -11.38
C LEU A 209 11.41 -18.99 -9.89
N ASP A 210 12.17 -19.98 -9.44
CA ASP A 210 12.37 -20.23 -8.02
C ASP A 210 13.26 -19.11 -7.44
N LEU A 211 12.66 -18.23 -6.63
CA LEU A 211 13.33 -17.04 -6.13
C LEU A 211 14.48 -17.39 -5.20
N GLY A 212 14.27 -18.37 -4.32
CA GLY A 212 15.23 -18.72 -3.28
C GLY A 212 16.51 -19.30 -3.87
N SER A 213 16.39 -20.30 -4.74
CA SER A 213 17.52 -20.94 -5.40
C SER A 213 18.30 -19.96 -6.28
N THR A 214 17.61 -19.11 -7.05
CA THR A 214 18.25 -18.14 -7.95
C THR A 214 19.03 -17.09 -7.17
N LEU A 215 18.49 -16.59 -6.07
CA LEU A 215 19.19 -15.62 -5.19
C LEU A 215 20.41 -16.26 -4.53
N LEU A 216 20.29 -17.49 -4.02
CA LEU A 216 21.43 -18.21 -3.46
C LEU A 216 22.51 -18.49 -4.51
N GLN A 217 22.13 -18.79 -5.76
CA GLN A 217 23.06 -18.95 -6.87
C GLN A 217 23.83 -17.65 -7.19
N GLY A 218 23.14 -16.50 -7.22
CA GLY A 218 23.75 -15.19 -7.41
C GLY A 218 24.79 -14.84 -6.33
N TYR A 219 24.55 -15.29 -5.09
CA TYR A 219 25.46 -15.11 -3.96
C TYR A 219 26.58 -16.16 -3.87
N ALA A 220 26.39 -17.36 -4.45
CA ALA A 220 27.27 -18.52 -4.26
C ALA A 220 28.75 -18.30 -4.60
N ARG A 221 29.07 -17.34 -5.47
CA ARG A 221 30.46 -16.98 -5.79
C ARG A 221 31.22 -16.37 -4.61
N HIS A 222 30.53 -15.83 -3.61
CA HIS A 222 31.11 -15.16 -2.44
C HIS A 222 31.37 -16.10 -1.26
N THR A 223 30.81 -17.32 -1.29
CA THR A 223 31.01 -18.35 -0.25
C THR A 223 32.15 -19.31 -0.58
N ARG A 224 32.64 -19.31 -1.82
CA ARG A 224 33.74 -20.18 -2.27
C ARG A 224 35.10 -19.58 -1.93
N ARG A 225 36.05 -20.40 -1.50
CA ARG A 225 37.47 -20.00 -1.43
C ARG A 225 37.97 -19.73 -2.86
N GLN A 226 38.39 -18.49 -3.14
CA GLN A 226 39.04 -18.19 -4.42
C GLN A 226 40.35 -18.98 -4.53
N SER A 227 40.45 -19.82 -5.56
CA SER A 227 41.73 -20.40 -6.00
C SER A 227 42.66 -19.26 -6.44
N GLN A 228 43.95 -19.36 -6.12
CA GLN A 228 44.97 -18.30 -6.28
C GLN A 228 45.29 -17.87 -7.75
N GLY A 229 44.35 -17.97 -8.70
CA GLY A 229 44.62 -17.83 -10.13
C GLY A 229 43.94 -16.69 -10.88
N SER A 230 43.01 -15.92 -10.29
CA SER A 230 42.34 -14.82 -11.00
C SER A 230 42.89 -13.46 -10.58
N SER A 231 43.30 -12.67 -11.57
CA SER A 231 43.86 -11.33 -11.41
C SER A 231 42.86 -10.37 -10.73
N PRO A 232 43.30 -9.55 -9.75
CA PRO A 232 42.40 -8.69 -9.00
C PRO A 232 41.95 -7.50 -9.86
N ARG A 233 40.66 -7.42 -10.21
CA ARG A 233 40.04 -6.12 -10.50
C ARG A 233 40.06 -5.30 -9.21
N ALA A 234 40.69 -4.13 -9.30
CA ALA A 234 41.07 -3.29 -8.18
C ALA A 234 39.88 -2.92 -7.26
N LYS A 235 40.15 -2.92 -5.94
CA LYS A 235 39.36 -2.43 -4.78
C LYS A 235 38.52 -3.42 -3.94
N ARG A 236 38.43 -4.72 -4.23
CA ARG A 236 37.82 -5.68 -3.28
C ARG A 236 38.82 -6.07 -2.17
N ARG A 237 38.59 -5.61 -0.93
CA ARG A 237 39.39 -5.96 0.26
C ARG A 237 39.34 -7.48 0.52
N LYS A 238 40.46 -8.04 0.99
CA LYS A 238 40.66 -9.46 1.35
C LYS A 238 39.74 -9.90 2.51
N LEU A 239 38.47 -10.17 2.26
CA LEU A 239 37.66 -11.00 3.16
C LEU A 239 37.78 -12.45 2.68
N GLY A 240 37.86 -13.39 3.63
CA GLY A 240 37.79 -14.83 3.34
C GLY A 240 36.43 -15.23 2.74
N PRO A 241 36.14 -16.54 2.57
CA PRO A 241 34.81 -16.96 2.15
C PRO A 241 33.76 -16.43 3.12
N LEU A 242 32.70 -15.81 2.59
CA LEU A 242 31.60 -15.30 3.41
C LEU A 242 30.69 -16.45 3.89
N PRO A 243 29.96 -16.25 5.01
CA PRO A 243 28.97 -17.21 5.50
C PRO A 243 27.94 -17.59 4.44
N ARG A 244 27.41 -18.82 4.55
CA ARG A 244 26.29 -19.27 3.75
C ARG A 244 25.02 -18.52 4.18
N LEU A 245 24.08 -18.33 3.26
CA LEU A 245 22.79 -17.72 3.57
C LEU A 245 21.74 -18.81 3.76
N LYS A 246 20.89 -18.68 4.78
CA LYS A 246 19.73 -19.53 5.01
C LYS A 246 18.48 -18.68 4.86
N ILE A 247 17.67 -18.96 3.84
CA ILE A 247 16.40 -18.27 3.65
C ILE A 247 15.43 -18.77 4.73
N ALA A 248 15.12 -17.89 5.68
CA ALA A 248 14.14 -18.15 6.74
C ALA A 248 12.74 -17.80 6.26
N ALA A 249 12.59 -16.66 5.55
CA ALA A 249 11.30 -16.21 5.05
C ALA A 249 11.43 -15.46 3.72
N ILE A 250 10.45 -15.65 2.85
CA ILE A 250 10.18 -14.87 1.65
C ILE A 250 8.77 -14.31 1.79
N THR A 251 8.54 -13.07 1.38
CA THR A 251 7.21 -12.47 1.46
C THR A 251 7.01 -11.35 0.44
N ASN A 252 5.75 -10.94 0.26
CA ASN A 252 5.39 -9.73 -0.46
C ASN A 252 5.51 -8.48 0.43
N ASP A 253 5.70 -7.31 -0.19
CA ASP A 253 5.85 -6.02 0.47
C ASP A 253 4.66 -5.60 1.33
N THR A 254 3.42 -5.94 0.93
CA THR A 254 2.23 -5.71 1.76
C THR A 254 2.29 -6.48 3.08
N ILE A 255 2.69 -7.76 3.04
CA ILE A 255 2.77 -8.65 4.20
C ILE A 255 3.93 -8.24 5.10
N ALA A 256 5.08 -7.89 4.54
CA ALA A 256 6.19 -7.31 5.29
C ALA A 256 5.76 -6.02 6.02
N THR A 257 5.00 -5.16 5.34
CA THR A 257 4.47 -3.91 5.88
C THR A 257 3.53 -4.17 7.07
N LEU A 258 2.63 -5.15 6.94
CA LEU A 258 1.74 -5.62 8.00
C LEU A 258 2.54 -6.18 9.19
N ALA A 259 3.47 -7.10 8.95
CA ALA A 259 4.26 -7.76 9.99
C ALA A 259 5.15 -6.76 10.75
N SER A 260 5.82 -5.85 10.04
CA SER A 260 6.65 -4.79 10.63
C SER A 260 5.85 -3.93 11.63
N LEU A 261 4.65 -3.49 11.21
CA LEU A 261 3.84 -2.65 12.07
C LEU A 261 3.20 -3.47 13.20
N ALA A 262 2.78 -4.71 12.95
CA ALA A 262 2.24 -5.60 13.98
C ALA A 262 3.26 -5.87 15.09
N TYR A 263 4.55 -6.05 14.74
CA TYR A 263 5.62 -6.25 15.71
C TYR A 263 5.86 -5.02 16.59
N THR A 264 5.72 -3.82 16.03
CA THR A 264 5.99 -2.55 16.74
C THR A 264 4.79 -2.04 17.54
N VAL A 265 3.57 -2.17 17.00
CA VAL A 265 2.31 -1.64 17.57
C VAL A 265 1.78 -2.45 18.75
N LYS A 266 2.25 -3.68 18.98
CA LYS A 266 1.83 -4.51 20.13
C LYS A 266 2.03 -3.89 21.53
N SER A 267 2.69 -2.74 21.60
CA SER A 267 2.87 -1.95 22.81
C SER A 267 1.75 -0.94 23.10
N LEU A 268 0.80 -0.73 22.17
CA LEU A 268 -0.30 0.21 22.35
C LEU A 268 -1.56 -0.50 22.90
N PRO A 269 -2.12 -0.03 24.03
CA PRO A 269 -3.33 -0.63 24.59
C PRO A 269 -4.50 -0.41 23.63
N ASN A 270 -5.28 -1.48 23.39
CA ASN A 270 -6.47 -1.49 22.53
C ASN A 270 -6.21 -1.16 21.04
N SER A 271 -4.97 -1.21 20.54
CA SER A 271 -4.69 -1.14 19.10
C SER A 271 -4.29 -2.50 18.54
N ARG A 272 -4.82 -2.88 17.39
CA ARG A 272 -4.37 -4.05 16.61
C ARG A 272 -4.18 -3.67 15.15
N VAL A 273 -3.12 -4.19 14.52
CA VAL A 273 -2.96 -4.06 13.07
C VAL A 273 -3.85 -5.06 12.36
N ALA A 274 -4.82 -4.56 11.60
CA ALA A 274 -5.83 -5.35 10.91
C ALA A 274 -5.44 -5.63 9.45
N ALA A 275 -4.75 -4.70 8.78
CA ALA A 275 -4.41 -4.85 7.36
C ALA A 275 -3.11 -4.10 7.02
N GLY A 276 -2.52 -4.43 5.88
CA GLY A 276 -1.40 -3.70 5.28
C GLY A 276 -1.74 -3.24 3.87
N ILE A 277 -1.41 -1.99 3.53
CA ILE A 277 -1.59 -1.43 2.18
C ILE A 277 -0.30 -0.80 1.66
N ILE A 278 -0.07 -0.92 0.36
CA ILE A 278 0.98 -0.22 -0.37
C ILE A 278 0.31 0.78 -1.30
N VAL A 279 0.69 2.05 -1.20
CA VAL A 279 0.24 3.11 -2.13
C VAL A 279 1.45 3.91 -2.58
N GLY A 280 2.16 3.38 -3.57
CA GLY A 280 3.44 3.89 -4.05
C GLY A 280 3.48 3.93 -5.57
N THR A 281 4.52 3.36 -6.20
CA THR A 281 4.57 3.22 -7.66
C THR A 281 3.39 2.38 -8.17
N GLY A 282 3.05 1.32 -7.45
CA GLY A 282 1.84 0.53 -7.62
C GLY A 282 0.99 0.51 -6.34
N CYS A 283 -0.04 -0.33 -6.33
CA CYS A 283 -0.98 -0.49 -5.22
C CYS A 283 -1.25 -1.97 -4.92
N ASN A 284 -1.30 -2.34 -3.63
CA ASN A 284 -1.73 -3.68 -3.20
C ASN A 284 -2.17 -3.65 -1.72
N ALA A 285 -2.85 -4.70 -1.25
CA ALA A 285 -3.27 -4.87 0.12
C ALA A 285 -3.10 -6.31 0.63
N THR A 286 -3.02 -6.45 1.94
CA THR A 286 -3.03 -7.72 2.66
C THR A 286 -3.88 -7.62 3.92
N ILE A 287 -4.47 -8.75 4.31
CA ILE A 287 -5.28 -8.86 5.52
C ILE A 287 -5.24 -10.31 6.03
N PRO A 288 -5.19 -10.55 7.36
CA PRO A 288 -5.48 -11.86 7.93
C PRO A 288 -6.92 -12.26 7.64
N MET A 289 -7.14 -13.51 7.20
CA MET A 289 -8.46 -14.04 6.90
C MET A 289 -8.67 -15.42 7.57
N PRO A 290 -9.83 -15.64 8.20
CA PRO A 290 -10.19 -16.96 8.70
C PRO A 290 -10.43 -17.92 7.53
N PHE A 291 -10.09 -19.19 7.71
CA PHE A 291 -10.29 -20.22 6.69
C PHE A 291 -11.75 -20.35 6.27
N SER A 292 -12.71 -20.03 7.15
CA SER A 292 -14.13 -20.02 6.85
C SER A 292 -14.56 -18.96 5.82
N LYS A 293 -13.68 -18.00 5.50
CA LYS A 293 -13.91 -16.94 4.50
C LYS A 293 -13.14 -17.17 3.20
N LEU A 294 -12.45 -18.31 3.08
CA LEU A 294 -11.64 -18.67 1.92
C LEU A 294 -12.17 -19.97 1.30
N GLY A 295 -11.99 -20.12 0.00
CA GLY A 295 -12.33 -21.37 -0.69
C GLY A 295 -11.49 -22.54 -0.16
N GLU A 296 -12.11 -23.71 0.01
CA GLU A 296 -11.45 -24.90 0.57
C GLU A 296 -10.18 -25.30 -0.21
N ALA A 297 -10.21 -25.19 -1.54
CA ALA A 297 -9.04 -25.46 -2.39
C ALA A 297 -7.85 -24.53 -2.10
N LYS A 298 -8.10 -23.29 -1.64
CA LYS A 298 -7.03 -22.33 -1.33
C LYS A 298 -6.32 -22.61 -0.02
N VAL A 299 -7.02 -23.19 0.96
CA VAL A 299 -6.50 -23.41 2.32
C VAL A 299 -6.03 -24.84 2.55
N GLU A 300 -6.31 -25.77 1.64
CA GLU A 300 -5.96 -27.18 1.77
C GLU A 300 -4.46 -27.40 1.98
N SER A 301 -3.61 -26.73 1.20
CA SER A 301 -2.15 -26.82 1.32
C SER A 301 -1.66 -26.33 2.68
N ILE A 302 -2.22 -25.22 3.18
CA ILE A 302 -1.87 -24.66 4.48
C ILE A 302 -2.30 -25.59 5.61
N ARG A 303 -3.54 -26.12 5.58
CA ARG A 303 -4.03 -27.07 6.60
C ARG A 303 -3.18 -28.33 6.67
N LYS A 304 -2.65 -28.80 5.54
CA LYS A 304 -1.72 -29.95 5.50
C LYS A 304 -0.40 -29.65 6.23
N ILE A 305 0.12 -28.43 6.10
CA ILE A 305 1.41 -28.02 6.69
C ILE A 305 1.25 -27.56 8.15
N LYS A 306 0.15 -26.86 8.46
CA LYS A 306 -0.19 -26.29 9.77
C LYS A 306 -1.63 -26.68 10.16
N PRO A 307 -1.86 -27.91 10.69
CA PRO A 307 -3.21 -28.40 11.01
C PRO A 307 -3.96 -27.58 12.05
N ASP A 308 -3.24 -26.94 12.96
CA ASP A 308 -3.83 -26.12 14.04
C ASP A 308 -4.17 -24.68 13.59
N ALA A 309 -3.82 -24.30 12.36
CA ALA A 309 -4.15 -22.99 11.85
C ALA A 309 -5.66 -22.89 11.55
N THR A 310 -6.26 -21.78 11.95
CA THR A 310 -7.67 -21.44 11.65
C THR A 310 -7.78 -20.27 10.66
N GLU A 311 -6.65 -19.65 10.33
CA GLU A 311 -6.55 -18.42 9.57
C GLU A 311 -5.15 -18.24 8.95
N THR A 312 -5.05 -17.32 8.01
CA THR A 312 -3.85 -17.05 7.21
C THR A 312 -3.82 -15.60 6.77
N VAL A 313 -2.63 -15.02 6.63
CA VAL A 313 -2.45 -13.74 5.95
C VAL A 313 -2.60 -13.96 4.44
N VAL A 314 -3.43 -13.15 3.80
CA VAL A 314 -3.74 -13.24 2.37
C VAL A 314 -3.08 -12.09 1.63
N ASN A 315 -2.39 -12.40 0.52
CA ASN A 315 -2.05 -11.41 -0.49
C ASN A 315 -3.26 -11.22 -1.42
N THR A 316 -3.85 -10.03 -1.41
CA THR A 316 -5.15 -9.83 -2.08
C THR A 316 -5.01 -9.64 -3.59
N GLU A 317 -3.93 -9.01 -4.06
CA GLU A 317 -3.81 -8.50 -5.44
C GLU A 317 -5.08 -7.73 -5.86
N ILE A 318 -5.60 -6.86 -4.97
CA ILE A 318 -6.87 -6.11 -5.14
C ILE A 318 -6.90 -5.21 -6.39
N THR A 319 -5.78 -5.01 -7.06
CA THR A 319 -5.71 -4.18 -8.27
C THR A 319 -6.01 -4.93 -9.55
N ILE A 320 -5.95 -6.27 -9.56
CA ILE A 320 -6.24 -7.09 -10.74
C ILE A 320 -7.72 -6.93 -11.15
N ALA A 321 -7.97 -6.96 -12.46
CA ALA A 321 -9.26 -6.73 -13.12
C ALA A 321 -10.48 -7.36 -12.42
N GLY A 322 -10.36 -8.60 -11.92
CA GLY A 322 -11.44 -9.32 -11.26
C GLY A 322 -11.99 -8.59 -10.02
N ALA A 323 -11.17 -7.79 -9.35
CA ALA A 323 -11.57 -6.96 -8.21
C ALA A 323 -12.17 -5.60 -8.59
N CYS A 324 -12.07 -5.20 -9.86
CA CYS A 324 -12.23 -3.82 -10.30
C CYS A 324 -13.59 -3.51 -10.96
N GLY A 325 -14.50 -4.48 -11.07
CA GLY A 325 -15.87 -4.24 -11.56
C GLY A 325 -16.59 -3.04 -10.91
N PRO A 326 -16.45 -2.80 -9.58
CA PRO A 326 -17.05 -1.62 -8.94
C PRO A 326 -16.59 -0.27 -9.53
N LEU A 327 -15.40 -0.22 -10.13
CA LEU A 327 -14.85 1.02 -10.70
C LEU A 327 -15.56 1.46 -11.98
N GLU A 328 -16.30 0.59 -12.67
CA GLU A 328 -16.96 0.93 -13.94
C GLU A 328 -17.84 2.19 -13.84
N ALA A 329 -18.50 2.39 -12.70
CA ALA A 329 -19.38 3.52 -12.44
C ALA A 329 -18.63 4.88 -12.32
N VAL A 330 -17.31 4.85 -12.10
CA VAL A 330 -16.46 6.04 -11.92
C VAL A 330 -15.34 6.16 -12.97
N THR A 331 -15.24 5.19 -13.88
CA THR A 331 -14.28 5.20 -14.98
C THR A 331 -14.60 6.30 -16.00
N THR A 332 -13.70 7.26 -16.15
CA THR A 332 -13.80 8.36 -17.12
C THR A 332 -13.21 7.98 -18.47
N GLU A 333 -13.42 8.82 -19.49
CA GLU A 333 -12.79 8.65 -20.81
C GLU A 333 -11.26 8.71 -20.73
N TRP A 334 -10.71 9.56 -19.85
CA TRP A 334 -9.26 9.66 -19.64
C TRP A 334 -8.68 8.39 -19.01
N ASP A 335 -9.42 7.75 -18.11
CA ASP A 335 -9.02 6.47 -17.53
C ASP A 335 -8.98 5.37 -18.60
N ARG A 336 -9.98 5.33 -19.51
CA ARG A 336 -10.01 4.39 -20.63
C ARG A 336 -8.88 4.62 -21.62
N GLN A 337 -8.54 5.89 -21.89
CA GLN A 337 -7.39 6.23 -22.73
C GLN A 337 -6.09 5.71 -22.10
N LEU A 338 -5.86 6.01 -20.82
CA LEU A 338 -4.69 5.55 -20.09
C LEU A 338 -4.57 4.01 -20.11
N ASP A 339 -5.69 3.32 -19.85
CA ASP A 339 -5.74 1.86 -19.86
C ASP A 339 -5.39 1.27 -21.24
N ALA A 340 -5.96 1.82 -22.31
CA ALA A 340 -5.69 1.38 -23.68
C ALA A 340 -4.22 1.55 -24.10
N GLU A 341 -3.52 2.54 -23.53
CA GLU A 341 -2.10 2.81 -23.78
C GLU A 341 -1.16 1.98 -22.86
N CYS A 342 -1.69 1.24 -21.90
CA CYS A 342 -0.89 0.35 -21.05
C CYS A 342 -0.42 -0.89 -21.81
N ALA A 343 0.69 -1.49 -21.35
CA ALA A 343 1.25 -2.71 -21.96
C ALA A 343 0.28 -3.90 -21.94
N ARG A 344 -0.63 -3.93 -20.97
CA ARG A 344 -1.68 -4.95 -20.83
C ARG A 344 -3.00 -4.24 -20.46
N PRO A 345 -3.77 -3.76 -21.44
CA PRO A 345 -5.04 -3.09 -21.19
C PRO A 345 -6.00 -3.99 -20.39
N GLY A 346 -6.75 -3.39 -19.48
CA GLY A 346 -7.67 -4.05 -18.57
C GLY A 346 -7.02 -4.81 -17.42
N PHE A 347 -5.69 -4.88 -17.31
CA PHE A 347 -5.05 -5.76 -16.32
C PHE A 347 -5.19 -5.27 -14.87
N GLN A 348 -4.89 -3.99 -14.59
CA GLN A 348 -4.93 -3.45 -13.23
C GLN A 348 -5.66 -2.09 -13.11
N PRO A 349 -6.98 -2.02 -13.36
CA PRO A 349 -7.72 -0.75 -13.43
C PRO A 349 -7.60 0.12 -12.17
N LEU A 350 -7.64 -0.49 -10.97
CA LEU A 350 -7.46 0.26 -9.72
C LEU A 350 -6.06 0.87 -9.62
N GLU A 351 -5.01 0.13 -10.04
CA GLU A 351 -3.64 0.65 -10.04
C GLU A 351 -3.47 1.80 -11.05
N TYR A 352 -4.15 1.75 -12.20
CA TYR A 352 -4.09 2.84 -13.19
C TYR A 352 -4.69 4.15 -12.65
N MET A 353 -5.67 4.06 -11.75
CA MET A 353 -6.29 5.24 -11.12
C MET A 353 -5.60 5.70 -9.83
N THR A 354 -4.77 4.86 -9.21
CA THR A 354 -4.24 5.11 -7.86
C THR A 354 -2.71 5.01 -7.73
N GLY A 355 -2.03 4.34 -8.65
CA GLY A 355 -0.60 4.08 -8.62
C GLY A 355 0.24 5.26 -9.09
N GLY A 356 1.40 5.45 -8.47
CA GLY A 356 2.29 6.57 -8.70
C GLY A 356 2.97 6.58 -10.07
N ARG A 357 2.97 5.44 -10.75
CA ARG A 357 3.35 5.36 -12.17
C ARG A 357 2.35 6.09 -13.07
N TYR A 358 1.07 6.12 -12.68
CA TYR A 358 -0.06 6.45 -13.55
C TYR A 358 -0.73 7.79 -13.22
N ILE A 359 -0.74 8.22 -11.96
CA ILE A 359 -1.35 9.51 -11.55
C ILE A 359 -0.80 10.68 -12.36
N GLY A 360 0.51 10.73 -12.57
CA GLY A 360 1.16 11.76 -13.39
C GLY A 360 0.65 11.78 -14.83
N GLU A 361 0.53 10.60 -15.42
CA GLU A 361 0.09 10.45 -16.80
C GLU A 361 -1.40 10.78 -16.97
N LEU A 362 -2.24 10.34 -16.03
CA LEU A 362 -3.65 10.69 -16.03
C LEU A 362 -3.86 12.21 -15.98
N VAL A 363 -3.11 12.92 -15.12
CA VAL A 363 -3.14 14.39 -15.07
C VAL A 363 -2.68 15.01 -16.38
N ARG A 364 -1.65 14.46 -17.03
CA ARG A 364 -1.17 14.94 -18.33
C ARG A 364 -2.24 14.78 -19.41
N ILE A 365 -2.87 13.60 -19.49
CA ILE A 365 -3.96 13.31 -20.43
C ILE A 365 -5.08 14.34 -20.26
N ILE A 366 -5.60 14.51 -19.04
CA ILE A 366 -6.67 15.46 -18.74
C ILE A 366 -6.27 16.90 -19.06
N PHE A 367 -5.03 17.29 -18.73
CA PHE A 367 -4.55 18.65 -18.96
C PHE A 367 -4.35 18.95 -20.45
N LEU A 368 -3.75 18.03 -21.21
CA LEU A 368 -3.62 18.18 -22.67
C LEU A 368 -5.00 18.31 -23.32
N ASP A 369 -5.95 17.51 -22.86
CA ASP A 369 -7.31 17.50 -23.34
C ASP A 369 -8.06 18.81 -23.05
N TYR A 370 -7.93 19.34 -21.83
CA TYR A 370 -8.43 20.66 -21.46
C TYR A 370 -7.86 21.75 -22.38
N MET A 371 -6.53 21.78 -22.55
CA MET A 371 -5.85 22.83 -23.31
C MET A 371 -6.21 22.83 -24.80
N THR A 372 -6.50 21.66 -25.36
CA THR A 372 -6.75 21.48 -26.80
C THR A 372 -8.22 21.56 -27.18
N ARG A 373 -9.16 21.32 -26.24
CA ARG A 373 -10.60 21.32 -26.52
C ARG A 373 -11.41 22.39 -25.79
N VAL A 374 -11.06 22.70 -24.55
CA VAL A 374 -11.90 23.52 -23.66
C VAL A 374 -11.33 24.91 -23.43
N HIS A 375 -10.01 25.02 -23.23
CA HIS A 375 -9.34 26.30 -23.06
C HIS A 375 -9.70 27.27 -24.21
N LYS A 376 -9.87 28.55 -23.90
CA LYS A 376 -10.26 29.58 -24.88
C LYS A 376 -9.17 30.64 -25.06
N PRO A 377 -8.58 30.77 -26.26
CA PRO A 377 -8.79 29.93 -27.45
C PRO A 377 -8.17 28.52 -27.29
N PRO A 378 -8.67 27.49 -28.00
CA PRO A 378 -8.05 26.17 -27.98
C PRO A 378 -6.61 26.22 -28.49
N ILE A 379 -5.71 25.49 -27.82
CA ILE A 379 -4.27 25.51 -28.12
C ILE A 379 -3.90 24.19 -28.80
N PRO A 380 -3.37 24.22 -30.05
CA PRO A 380 -3.01 22.99 -30.74
C PRO A 380 -1.83 22.29 -30.04
N PRO A 381 -1.76 20.94 -30.06
CA PRO A 381 -0.66 20.20 -29.41
C PRO A 381 0.73 20.65 -29.85
N ALA A 382 0.91 21.02 -31.12
CA ALA A 382 2.19 21.51 -31.65
C ALA A 382 2.68 22.84 -31.03
N ALA A 383 1.78 23.60 -30.39
CA ALA A 383 2.12 24.84 -29.69
C ALA A 383 2.45 24.62 -28.20
N LEU A 384 2.23 23.41 -27.68
CA LEU A 384 2.46 23.06 -26.27
C LEU A 384 3.85 22.41 -26.08
N PRO A 385 4.46 22.59 -24.90
CA PRO A 385 5.68 21.88 -24.51
C PRO A 385 5.59 20.37 -24.69
N ALA A 386 6.72 19.75 -25.05
CA ALA A 386 6.86 18.31 -25.20
C ALA A 386 6.45 17.55 -23.91
N THR A 387 6.67 18.15 -22.73
CA THR A 387 6.27 17.61 -21.42
C THR A 387 4.75 17.60 -21.17
N ILE A 388 3.95 18.27 -21.99
CA ILE A 388 2.48 18.15 -21.94
C ILE A 388 2.02 17.12 -22.98
N VAL A 389 2.73 17.03 -24.11
CA VAL A 389 2.33 16.22 -25.27
C VAL A 389 2.76 14.76 -25.14
N HIS A 390 3.97 14.47 -24.68
CA HIS A 390 4.50 13.11 -24.64
C HIS A 390 4.03 12.33 -23.41
N SER A 391 3.60 11.10 -23.62
CA SER A 391 3.17 10.19 -22.57
C SER A 391 4.25 10.00 -21.49
N TYR A 392 3.80 9.87 -20.25
CA TYR A 392 4.58 9.65 -19.02
C TYR A 392 5.61 10.76 -18.68
N SER A 393 5.48 11.94 -19.28
CA SER A 393 6.38 13.07 -18.99
C SER A 393 6.03 13.82 -17.71
N PHE A 394 4.77 13.77 -17.24
CA PHE A 394 4.41 14.18 -15.89
C PHE A 394 4.64 13.02 -14.92
N THR A 395 5.50 13.24 -13.93
CA THR A 395 5.71 12.27 -12.84
C THR A 395 4.91 12.66 -11.61
N THR A 396 4.52 11.66 -10.81
CA THR A 396 3.87 11.90 -9.51
C THR A 396 4.78 12.70 -8.55
N THR A 397 6.10 12.56 -8.67
CA THR A 397 7.08 13.39 -7.96
C THR A 397 7.00 14.86 -8.39
N PHE A 398 6.90 15.14 -9.69
CA PHE A 398 6.72 16.50 -10.20
C PHE A 398 5.42 17.12 -9.66
N LEU A 399 4.31 16.39 -9.73
CA LEU A 399 3.02 16.88 -9.22
C LEU A 399 3.08 17.17 -7.71
N SER A 400 3.61 16.26 -6.92
CA SER A 400 3.68 16.40 -5.46
C SER A 400 4.72 17.44 -4.97
N ALA A 401 5.86 17.57 -5.65
CA ALA A 401 6.93 18.46 -5.24
C ALA A 401 6.77 19.88 -5.78
N VAL A 402 6.16 20.04 -6.95
CA VAL A 402 6.05 21.33 -7.65
C VAL A 402 4.61 21.84 -7.64
N VAL A 403 3.67 21.08 -8.22
CA VAL A 403 2.29 21.56 -8.44
C VAL A 403 1.53 21.69 -7.12
N ALA A 404 1.51 20.64 -6.30
CA ALA A 404 0.74 20.62 -5.05
C ALA A 404 1.30 21.52 -3.95
N ARG A 405 2.57 21.91 -4.03
CA ARG A 405 3.27 22.73 -3.03
C ARG A 405 3.28 24.23 -3.34
N ALA A 406 2.89 24.63 -4.55
CA ALA A 406 2.81 26.05 -4.90
C ALA A 406 1.75 26.76 -4.05
N ARG A 407 2.05 27.98 -3.61
CA ARG A 407 1.17 28.75 -2.69
C ARG A 407 0.11 29.52 -3.45
N SER A 408 0.37 29.84 -4.71
CA SER A 408 -0.53 30.53 -5.61
C SER A 408 -0.33 30.08 -7.05
N ASP A 409 -1.32 30.31 -7.91
CA ASP A 409 -1.24 29.89 -9.31
C ASP A 409 -0.26 30.78 -10.10
N SER A 410 -0.04 32.02 -9.65
CA SER A 410 0.99 32.91 -10.22
C SER A 410 2.41 32.42 -9.91
N GLU A 411 2.66 31.97 -8.66
CA GLU A 411 3.93 31.34 -8.29
C GLU A 411 4.14 30.06 -9.10
N LEU A 412 3.10 29.22 -9.21
CA LEU A 412 3.15 27.99 -9.98
C LEU A 412 3.46 28.28 -11.45
N ALA A 413 2.80 29.25 -12.08
CA ALA A 413 3.06 29.65 -13.47
C ALA A 413 4.53 30.06 -13.67
N GLY A 414 5.11 30.80 -12.72
CA GLY A 414 6.53 31.17 -12.75
C GLY A 414 7.47 29.96 -12.68
N GLU A 415 7.17 28.99 -11.84
CA GLU A 415 7.95 27.75 -11.72
C GLU A 415 7.79 26.84 -12.95
N LEU A 416 6.58 26.71 -13.48
CA LEU A 416 6.29 25.97 -14.70
C LEU A 416 6.99 26.59 -15.91
N LYS A 417 7.03 27.93 -16.02
CA LYS A 417 7.78 28.62 -17.08
C LYS A 417 9.28 28.30 -17.07
N ARG A 418 9.86 28.06 -15.88
CA ARG A 418 11.28 27.66 -15.76
C ARG A 418 11.51 26.20 -16.10
N ARG A 419 10.63 25.30 -15.64
CA ARG A 419 10.81 23.84 -15.78
C ARG A 419 10.29 23.27 -17.09
N ILE A 420 9.22 23.87 -17.62
CA ILE A 420 8.49 23.43 -18.81
C ILE A 420 8.29 24.66 -19.71
N PRO A 421 9.36 25.22 -20.28
CA PRO A 421 9.26 26.40 -21.14
C PRO A 421 8.48 26.07 -22.42
N PRO A 422 7.82 27.08 -23.03
CA PRO A 422 7.15 26.88 -24.31
C PRO A 422 8.14 26.51 -25.43
N PRO A 423 7.68 25.79 -26.48
CA PRO A 423 8.48 25.55 -27.68
C PRO A 423 8.92 26.88 -28.32
N GLU A 424 10.12 26.92 -28.89
CA GLU A 424 10.64 28.12 -29.59
C GLU A 424 9.74 28.54 -30.77
N SER A 425 9.01 27.59 -31.34
CA SER A 425 8.05 27.79 -32.44
C SER A 425 6.70 28.36 -32.00
N SER A 426 6.48 28.57 -30.69
CA SER A 426 5.19 28.92 -30.11
C SER A 426 5.23 30.19 -29.28
N ASN A 427 4.21 31.03 -29.43
CA ASN A 427 3.99 32.19 -28.57
C ASN A 427 3.16 31.86 -27.31
N TRP A 428 2.76 30.59 -27.14
CA TRP A 428 2.08 30.14 -25.93
C TRP A 428 3.01 30.26 -24.72
N GLY A 429 2.45 30.47 -23.53
CA GLY A 429 3.21 30.44 -22.29
C GLY A 429 2.32 30.22 -21.08
N TRP A 430 2.94 29.76 -19.99
CA TRP A 430 2.24 29.57 -18.72
C TRP A 430 1.68 30.89 -18.20
N THR A 431 0.40 30.85 -17.83
CA THR A 431 -0.35 31.92 -17.17
C THR A 431 -0.81 31.41 -15.80
N SER A 432 -1.21 32.33 -14.91
CA SER A 432 -1.83 31.92 -13.64
C SER A 432 -3.05 31.02 -13.87
N GLU A 433 -3.81 31.27 -14.95
CA GLU A 433 -4.98 30.47 -15.31
C GLU A 433 -4.61 29.03 -15.72
N SER A 434 -3.69 28.85 -16.66
CA SER A 434 -3.29 27.50 -17.11
C SER A 434 -2.56 26.72 -16.01
N ALA A 435 -1.80 27.41 -15.16
CA ALA A 435 -1.20 26.83 -13.97
C ALA A 435 -2.27 26.42 -12.93
N GLY A 436 -3.28 27.27 -12.71
CA GLY A 436 -4.43 26.97 -11.85
C GLY A 436 -5.24 25.78 -12.35
N ALA A 437 -5.46 25.68 -13.66
CA ALA A 437 -6.12 24.54 -14.27
C ALA A 437 -5.34 23.22 -14.03
N LEU A 438 -4.03 23.21 -14.29
CA LEU A 438 -3.18 22.05 -13.99
C LEU A 438 -3.24 21.65 -12.51
N ARG A 439 -3.19 22.64 -11.61
CA ARG A 439 -3.27 22.41 -10.16
C ARG A 439 -4.64 21.84 -9.74
N LYS A 440 -5.74 22.35 -10.29
CA LYS A 440 -7.11 21.87 -10.02
C LYS A 440 -7.31 20.44 -10.51
N ILE A 441 -6.82 20.13 -11.72
CA ILE A 441 -6.82 18.76 -12.28
C ILE A 441 -6.02 17.82 -11.38
N ALA A 442 -4.78 18.18 -11.04
CA ALA A 442 -3.93 17.36 -10.18
C ALA A 442 -4.58 17.09 -8.82
N HIS A 443 -5.22 18.11 -8.23
CA HIS A 443 -5.93 17.97 -6.97
C HIS A 443 -7.14 17.03 -7.06
N LEU A 444 -7.97 17.15 -8.10
CA LEU A 444 -9.14 16.27 -8.27
C LEU A 444 -8.73 14.81 -8.51
N VAL A 445 -7.70 14.57 -9.34
CA VAL A 445 -7.14 13.22 -9.53
C VAL A 445 -6.63 12.65 -8.21
N GLN A 446 -5.94 13.47 -7.42
CA GLN A 446 -5.43 13.07 -6.10
C GLN A 446 -6.57 12.71 -5.13
N VAL A 447 -7.59 13.57 -4.99
CA VAL A 447 -8.72 13.33 -4.09
C VAL A 447 -9.50 12.09 -4.52
N ARG A 448 -9.72 11.92 -5.83
CA ARG A 448 -10.36 10.74 -6.39
C ARG A 448 -9.57 9.48 -6.05
N SER A 449 -8.27 9.47 -6.30
CA SER A 449 -7.37 8.35 -5.96
C SER A 449 -7.44 7.99 -4.46
N ALA A 450 -7.38 8.99 -3.56
CA ALA A 450 -7.51 8.76 -2.12
C ALA A 450 -8.87 8.15 -1.73
N GLY A 451 -9.96 8.60 -2.38
CA GLY A 451 -11.29 8.03 -2.19
C GLY A 451 -11.41 6.58 -2.64
N LEU A 452 -10.80 6.22 -3.78
CA LEU A 452 -10.77 4.84 -4.29
C LEU A 452 -9.98 3.91 -3.36
N ILE A 453 -8.81 4.34 -2.87
CA ILE A 453 -8.02 3.59 -1.89
C ILE A 453 -8.80 3.39 -0.59
N ALA A 454 -9.47 4.44 -0.09
CA ALA A 454 -10.31 4.34 1.11
C ALA A 454 -11.47 3.35 0.92
N ALA A 455 -12.16 3.41 -0.22
CA ALA A 455 -13.25 2.48 -0.54
C ALA A 455 -12.78 1.03 -0.60
N ALA A 456 -11.67 0.75 -1.31
CA ALA A 456 -11.09 -0.58 -1.40
C ALA A 456 -10.64 -1.10 -0.02
N THR A 457 -9.99 -0.25 0.79
CA THR A 457 -9.53 -0.61 2.14
C THR A 457 -10.70 -0.93 3.07
N VAL A 458 -11.74 -0.09 3.10
CA VAL A 458 -12.94 -0.31 3.92
C VAL A 458 -13.72 -1.53 3.44
N GLY A 459 -13.83 -1.73 2.13
CA GLY A 459 -14.45 -2.93 1.57
C GLY A 459 -13.74 -4.21 2.02
N LEU A 460 -12.40 -4.18 2.07
CA LEU A 460 -11.58 -5.28 2.58
C LEU A 460 -11.77 -5.54 4.08
N LEU A 461 -11.84 -4.50 4.90
CA LEU A 461 -12.13 -4.65 6.33
C LEU A 461 -13.55 -5.19 6.57
N ALA A 462 -14.52 -4.71 5.79
CA ALA A 462 -15.92 -5.13 5.91
C ALA A 462 -16.12 -6.60 5.52
N MET A 463 -15.49 -7.08 4.44
CA MET A 463 -15.66 -8.47 3.98
C MET A 463 -15.18 -9.50 5.03
N VAL A 464 -14.10 -9.17 5.76
CA VAL A 464 -13.54 -10.01 6.82
C VAL A 464 -14.34 -9.90 8.13
N GLY A 465 -15.21 -8.89 8.25
CA GLY A 465 -16.02 -8.65 9.45
C GLY A 465 -15.33 -7.81 10.51
N GLU A 466 -14.27 -7.08 10.13
CA GLU A 466 -13.59 -6.17 11.06
C GLU A 466 -14.43 -4.95 11.40
N ILE A 467 -15.21 -4.47 10.42
CA ILE A 467 -16.15 -3.35 10.55
C ILE A 467 -17.48 -3.72 9.89
N ALA A 468 -18.56 -3.12 10.37
CA ALA A 468 -19.84 -3.15 9.69
C ALA A 468 -19.87 -2.06 8.61
N LEU A 469 -20.44 -2.39 7.45
CA LEU A 469 -20.69 -1.46 6.36
C LEU A 469 -22.16 -1.54 5.96
N ALA A 470 -22.85 -0.40 5.94
CA ALA A 470 -24.26 -0.35 5.59
C ALA A 470 -24.44 -0.51 4.07
N GLU A 471 -25.50 -1.21 3.68
CA GLU A 471 -25.90 -1.24 2.27
C GLU A 471 -26.30 0.18 1.82
N PRO A 472 -25.74 0.68 0.69
CA PRO A 472 -26.19 1.94 0.12
C PRO A 472 -27.67 1.86 -0.23
N ALA A 473 -28.45 2.87 0.15
CA ALA A 473 -29.83 2.97 -0.30
C ALA A 473 -29.87 2.92 -1.84
N SER A 474 -30.67 2.01 -2.41
CA SER A 474 -30.94 2.05 -3.86
C SER A 474 -31.44 3.45 -4.22
N PRO A 475 -31.06 4.02 -5.38
CA PRO A 475 -31.70 5.23 -5.85
C PRO A 475 -33.19 4.90 -6.06
N ALA A 476 -34.02 5.31 -5.09
CA ALA A 476 -35.45 5.19 -5.21
C ALA A 476 -35.86 5.93 -6.49
N SER A 477 -36.49 5.20 -7.41
CA SER A 477 -37.32 5.81 -8.44
C SER A 477 -38.26 6.79 -7.76
N GLY A 478 -38.34 8.01 -8.30
CA GLY A 478 -39.15 9.08 -7.74
C GLY A 478 -40.58 8.61 -7.48
N GLN A 479 -40.93 8.53 -6.20
CA GLN A 479 -42.31 8.58 -5.75
C GLN A 479 -42.40 9.65 -4.68
N ASP A 480 -43.21 10.65 -4.99
CA ASP A 480 -43.60 11.75 -4.12
C ASP A 480 -44.04 11.22 -2.75
N VAL A 481 -43.26 11.52 -1.72
CA VAL A 481 -43.71 11.37 -0.34
C VAL A 481 -44.67 12.52 -0.06
N THR A 482 -45.95 12.26 -0.27
CA THR A 482 -47.03 13.08 0.26
C THR A 482 -47.01 12.92 1.78
N MET A 483 -46.70 14.00 2.49
CA MET A 483 -46.82 14.06 3.93
C MET A 483 -48.27 13.86 4.35
N THR A 484 -48.55 12.74 4.99
CA THR A 484 -49.75 12.56 5.83
C THR A 484 -49.31 12.43 7.27
N THR A 485 -49.71 13.41 8.06
CA THR A 485 -49.51 13.50 9.50
C THR A 485 -50.39 12.47 10.22
N ALA A 486 -49.82 11.64 11.09
CA ALA A 486 -50.57 10.89 12.11
C ALA A 486 -49.83 10.94 13.46
N PRO A 487 -50.55 10.98 14.60
CA PRO A 487 -50.00 11.44 15.87
C PRO A 487 -49.49 10.31 16.80
N ASN A 488 -48.45 10.65 17.57
CA ASN A 488 -48.08 10.17 18.90
C ASN A 488 -48.53 8.76 19.35
N SER A 489 -47.59 7.81 19.38
CA SER A 489 -47.58 6.76 20.39
C SER A 489 -46.15 6.42 20.86
N ARG A 490 -46.02 6.23 22.17
CA ARG A 490 -44.78 6.05 22.96
C ARG A 490 -44.18 4.65 22.73
N PRO A 491 -42.85 4.45 22.72
CA PRO A 491 -42.28 3.12 22.58
C PRO A 491 -42.29 2.35 23.92
N PRO A 492 -42.50 1.02 23.94
CA PRO A 492 -42.36 0.21 25.14
C PRO A 492 -40.91 -0.25 25.34
N SER A 493 -40.45 -0.17 26.59
CA SER A 493 -39.16 -0.67 27.09
C SER A 493 -39.20 -2.20 27.34
N PRO A 494 -38.16 -2.99 26.98
CA PRO A 494 -38.06 -4.38 27.38
C PRO A 494 -37.26 -4.56 28.70
N LYS A 495 -37.77 -5.47 29.54
CA LYS A 495 -37.23 -5.90 30.85
C LYS A 495 -36.08 -6.91 30.71
N PRO A 496 -35.19 -7.06 31.72
CA PRO A 496 -34.08 -8.00 31.69
C PRO A 496 -34.50 -9.38 32.25
N THR A 497 -34.12 -10.45 31.55
CA THR A 497 -34.13 -11.81 32.10
C THR A 497 -32.72 -12.37 31.99
N GLY A 498 -32.08 -12.57 33.14
CA GLY A 498 -30.77 -13.19 33.25
C GLY A 498 -30.86 -14.70 33.34
N HIS A 499 -29.89 -15.38 32.74
CA HIS A 499 -29.31 -16.62 33.25
C HIS A 499 -27.83 -16.62 32.88
N LEU A 500 -26.98 -16.50 33.89
CA LEU A 500 -25.52 -16.58 33.80
C LEU A 500 -25.12 -18.06 33.77
N CYS A 501 -24.39 -18.46 32.74
CA CYS A 501 -23.56 -19.66 32.73
C CYS A 501 -22.16 -19.22 32.32
N ALA A 502 -21.18 -19.43 33.19
CA ALA A 502 -19.78 -19.06 32.95
C ALA A 502 -19.07 -20.13 32.11
N PRO A 503 -18.18 -19.76 31.17
CA PRO A 503 -17.14 -20.66 30.71
C PRO A 503 -15.74 -20.22 31.16
N ALA A 504 -14.90 -21.22 31.30
CA ALA A 504 -13.54 -21.20 31.81
C ALA A 504 -12.57 -20.41 30.89
N ASN A 505 -11.51 -19.90 31.53
CA ASN A 505 -10.34 -19.32 30.87
C ASN A 505 -9.59 -20.40 30.08
N ASP A 506 -9.65 -20.34 28.75
CA ASP A 506 -8.59 -20.89 27.89
C ASP A 506 -8.10 -19.75 27.00
N ALA A 507 -6.83 -19.39 27.17
CA ALA A 507 -6.13 -18.41 26.36
C ALA A 507 -5.79 -19.05 25.00
N ALA A 508 -6.59 -18.76 23.98
CA ALA A 508 -6.30 -19.15 22.60
C ALA A 508 -5.55 -18.02 21.88
N ASP A 509 -4.31 -18.30 21.48
CA ASP A 509 -3.44 -17.47 20.62
C ASP A 509 -3.95 -17.44 19.15
N GLY A 510 -5.10 -16.79 18.92
CA GLY A 510 -5.59 -16.45 17.58
C GLY A 510 -5.16 -15.05 17.12
N LEU A 511 -5.09 -14.79 15.80
CA LEU A 511 -4.88 -13.47 15.18
C LEU A 511 -6.05 -12.50 15.44
N SER A 512 -7.22 -13.03 15.79
CA SER A 512 -8.42 -12.27 16.18
C SER A 512 -9.04 -12.89 17.45
N PRO A 513 -9.14 -12.16 18.57
CA PRO A 513 -9.99 -12.61 19.68
C PRO A 513 -11.45 -12.52 19.24
N ALA A 514 -12.25 -13.54 19.52
CA ALA A 514 -13.69 -13.56 19.23
C ALA A 514 -14.41 -12.35 19.89
N PRO A 515 -15.47 -11.79 19.27
CA PRO A 515 -16.22 -10.67 19.83
C PRO A 515 -17.06 -11.14 21.02
N GLY A 516 -16.48 -11.08 22.22
CA GLY A 516 -17.17 -11.34 23.48
C GLY A 516 -17.59 -10.05 24.19
N ALA A 517 -18.68 -10.10 24.95
CA ALA A 517 -19.26 -9.02 25.76
C ALA A 517 -18.32 -8.39 26.83
N THR A 518 -17.05 -8.78 26.85
CA THR A 518 -15.97 -8.23 27.68
C THR A 518 -15.25 -7.04 27.03
N ALA A 519 -15.42 -6.79 25.73
CA ALA A 519 -14.69 -5.74 24.99
C ALA A 519 -14.90 -4.31 25.55
N TRP A 520 -16.08 -4.00 26.10
CA TRP A 520 -16.37 -2.68 26.66
C TRP A 520 -15.59 -2.33 27.94
N LYS A 521 -14.95 -3.31 28.60
CA LYS A 521 -14.13 -3.04 29.80
C LYS A 521 -12.75 -2.47 29.48
N SER A 522 -12.32 -2.51 28.22
CA SER A 522 -10.97 -2.11 27.79
C SER A 522 -10.91 -0.73 27.13
N GLY A 523 -12.04 -0.18 26.68
CA GLY A 523 -12.11 1.06 25.89
C GLY A 523 -12.33 0.79 24.39
N PRO A 524 -12.51 1.84 23.56
CA PRO A 524 -12.71 1.67 22.11
C PRO A 524 -11.48 1.03 21.46
N GLU A 525 -11.71 0.07 20.56
CA GLU A 525 -10.65 -0.61 19.82
C GLU A 525 -10.18 0.22 18.61
N GLU A 526 -8.87 0.33 18.43
CA GLU A 526 -8.25 0.97 17.28
C GLU A 526 -7.75 -0.09 16.29
N LEU A 527 -8.46 -0.24 15.17
CA LEU A 527 -8.02 -1.02 14.03
C LEU A 527 -7.01 -0.21 13.22
N VAL A 528 -5.79 -0.70 13.15
CA VAL A 528 -4.71 -0.05 12.43
C VAL A 528 -4.54 -0.68 11.05
N VAL A 529 -4.58 0.16 10.02
CA VAL A 529 -4.17 -0.22 8.67
C VAL A 529 -2.75 0.31 8.46
N ALA A 530 -1.80 -0.62 8.40
CA ALA A 530 -0.41 -0.32 8.11
C ALA A 530 -0.27 0.19 6.67
N TYR A 531 0.43 1.28 6.45
CA TYR A 531 0.70 1.75 5.10
C TYR A 531 2.19 2.02 4.86
N THR A 532 2.60 1.85 3.60
CA THR A 532 3.83 2.43 3.05
C THR A 532 3.62 2.78 1.57
N GLY A 533 4.57 3.49 0.96
CA GLY A 533 4.53 3.86 -0.45
C GLY A 533 4.61 5.37 -0.66
N GLY A 534 5.32 5.76 -1.72
CA GLY A 534 5.69 7.16 -1.96
C GLY A 534 4.51 8.11 -2.14
N ILE A 535 3.33 7.65 -2.59
CA ILE A 535 2.16 8.53 -2.69
C ILE A 535 1.65 8.86 -1.30
N ILE A 536 1.25 7.85 -0.53
CA ILE A 536 0.62 8.06 0.76
C ILE A 536 1.58 8.70 1.78
N GLN A 537 2.89 8.51 1.63
CA GLN A 537 3.91 9.10 2.49
C GLN A 537 4.31 10.53 2.10
N HIS A 538 4.29 10.89 0.81
CA HIS A 538 4.94 12.13 0.35
C HIS A 538 4.07 13.05 -0.51
N TYR A 539 2.96 12.56 -1.08
CA TYR A 539 2.03 13.41 -1.81
C TYR A 539 1.22 14.25 -0.80
N PRO A 540 1.37 15.60 -0.80
CA PRO A 540 0.75 16.45 0.22
C PRO A 540 -0.75 16.21 0.40
N ASN A 541 -1.21 16.01 1.64
CA ASN A 541 -2.61 15.77 2.02
C ASN A 541 -3.21 14.42 1.57
N PHE A 542 -2.46 13.53 0.90
CA PHE A 542 -3.04 12.28 0.40
C PHE A 542 -3.54 11.37 1.53
N LYS A 543 -2.71 11.17 2.56
CA LYS A 543 -3.06 10.36 3.74
C LYS A 543 -4.25 10.96 4.49
N GLU A 544 -4.28 12.28 4.64
CA GLU A 544 -5.34 13.01 5.32
C GLU A 544 -6.67 12.86 4.58
N GLN A 545 -6.66 12.95 3.24
CA GLN A 545 -7.86 12.72 2.44
C GLN A 545 -8.34 11.27 2.49
N CYS A 546 -7.40 10.31 2.42
CA CYS A 546 -7.73 8.89 2.54
C CYS A 546 -8.35 8.59 3.92
N GLN A 547 -7.73 9.08 5.00
CA GLN A 547 -8.27 8.97 6.37
C GLN A 547 -9.65 9.61 6.49
N ARG A 548 -9.86 10.81 5.92
CA ARG A 548 -11.17 11.49 5.93
C ARG A 548 -12.25 10.61 5.32
N PHE A 549 -11.98 9.96 4.19
CA PHE A 549 -12.93 9.04 3.57
C PHE A 549 -13.18 7.80 4.43
N ILE A 550 -12.13 7.18 4.98
CA ILE A 550 -12.27 6.03 5.90
C ILE A 550 -13.16 6.40 7.09
N ASP A 551 -12.90 7.54 7.75
CA ASP A 551 -13.68 8.01 8.89
C ASP A 551 -15.16 8.19 8.51
N ARG A 552 -15.43 8.80 7.35
CA ARG A 552 -16.80 9.01 6.85
C ARG A 552 -17.53 7.71 6.58
N LEU A 553 -16.84 6.71 6.02
CA LEU A 553 -17.41 5.39 5.76
C LEU A 553 -17.75 4.65 7.04
N VAL A 554 -16.82 4.62 8.01
CA VAL A 554 -17.01 3.95 9.30
C VAL A 554 -18.14 4.62 10.10
N MET A 555 -18.19 5.96 10.13
CA MET A 555 -19.26 6.70 10.81
C MET A 555 -20.64 6.45 10.19
N LYS A 556 -20.73 6.28 8.87
CA LYS A 556 -22.00 6.10 8.17
C LYS A 556 -22.68 4.77 8.49
N ALA A 557 -21.90 3.75 8.84
CA ALA A 557 -22.43 2.45 9.29
C ALA A 557 -22.99 2.48 10.71
N GLY A 558 -22.88 3.60 11.43
CA GLY A 558 -23.31 3.73 12.82
C GLY A 558 -22.27 3.22 13.84
N PRO A 559 -22.65 3.08 15.12
CA PRO A 559 -21.76 2.57 16.16
C PRO A 559 -21.24 1.19 15.80
N GLN A 560 -19.91 1.05 15.75
CA GLN A 560 -19.26 -0.23 15.52
C GLN A 560 -19.23 -1.07 16.80
N ASP A 561 -19.28 -2.39 16.66
CA ASP A 561 -19.07 -3.32 17.77
C ASP A 561 -17.74 -3.03 18.45
N GLY A 562 -17.74 -2.98 19.79
CA GLY A 562 -16.54 -2.63 20.57
C GLY A 562 -16.05 -1.17 20.43
N GLY A 563 -16.82 -0.29 19.78
CA GLY A 563 -16.42 1.10 19.56
C GLY A 563 -15.25 1.25 18.57
N LYS A 564 -15.11 0.29 17.65
CA LYS A 564 -13.99 0.23 16.70
C LYS A 564 -13.85 1.50 15.86
N SER A 565 -12.61 1.96 15.74
CA SER A 565 -12.19 3.05 14.84
C SER A 565 -11.06 2.57 13.95
N VAL A 566 -10.95 3.10 12.72
CA VAL A 566 -9.93 2.68 11.75
C VAL A 566 -8.92 3.79 11.52
N PHE A 567 -7.63 3.49 11.68
CA PHE A 567 -6.54 4.46 11.52
C PHE A 567 -5.45 3.99 10.57
N LEU A 568 -5.09 4.85 9.63
CA LEU A 568 -3.89 4.69 8.80
C LEU A 568 -2.64 5.01 9.64
N ARG A 569 -1.73 4.05 9.78
CA ARG A 569 -0.42 4.26 10.44
C ARG A 569 0.74 3.85 9.53
N GLU A 570 1.75 4.70 9.50
CA GLU A 570 2.94 4.49 8.70
C GLU A 570 3.75 3.31 9.23
N SER A 571 4.03 2.33 8.38
CA SER A 571 5.02 1.28 8.61
C SER A 571 6.34 1.72 7.99
N ARG A 572 7.09 2.55 8.72
CA ARG A 572 8.40 3.06 8.26
C ARG A 572 9.33 1.90 7.99
N ASP A 573 9.82 1.82 6.75
CA ASP A 573 10.69 0.73 6.31
C ASP A 573 10.05 -0.66 6.45
N GLY A 574 8.72 -0.73 6.27
CA GLY A 574 7.93 -1.95 6.39
C GLY A 574 8.47 -3.15 5.61
N GLY A 575 8.97 -2.93 4.39
CA GLY A 575 9.58 -3.98 3.57
C GLY A 575 10.80 -4.65 4.20
N ILE A 576 11.78 -3.85 4.66
CA ILE A 576 13.05 -4.38 5.20
C ILE A 576 12.89 -4.86 6.66
N ILE A 577 12.13 -4.13 7.49
CA ILE A 577 11.89 -4.55 8.88
C ILE A 577 10.98 -5.79 8.90
N GLY A 578 9.93 -5.81 8.06
CA GLY A 578 9.01 -6.94 7.97
C GLY A 578 9.69 -8.23 7.54
N ALA A 579 10.64 -8.16 6.61
CA ALA A 579 11.49 -9.30 6.25
C ALA A 579 12.25 -9.84 7.47
N GLY A 580 12.90 -8.98 8.25
CA GLY A 580 13.61 -9.38 9.47
C GLY A 580 12.68 -9.96 10.54
N VAL A 581 11.50 -9.36 10.73
CA VAL A 581 10.47 -9.84 11.67
C VAL A 581 9.99 -11.24 11.30
N LEU A 582 9.64 -11.49 10.03
CA LEU A 582 9.19 -12.81 9.58
C LEU A 582 10.29 -13.87 9.70
N ALA A 583 11.55 -13.52 9.40
CA ALA A 583 12.68 -14.40 9.64
C ALA A 583 12.82 -14.77 11.14
N GLY A 584 12.58 -13.81 12.04
CA GLY A 584 12.59 -14.04 13.48
C GLY A 584 11.42 -14.90 13.99
N MET A 585 10.24 -14.75 13.40
CA MET A 585 9.09 -15.59 13.72
C MET A 585 9.38 -17.07 13.40
N GLU A 586 9.92 -17.35 12.21
CA GLU A 586 10.27 -18.72 11.81
C GLU A 586 11.39 -19.32 12.67
N ALA A 587 12.39 -18.52 13.04
CA ALA A 587 13.45 -18.97 13.94
C ALA A 587 12.92 -19.34 15.34
N ASN A 588 11.99 -18.55 15.87
CA ASN A 588 11.36 -18.81 17.17
C ASN A 588 10.43 -20.03 17.13
N GLU A 589 9.65 -20.24 16.07
CA GLU A 589 8.82 -21.43 15.91
C GLU A 589 9.67 -22.71 15.87
N GLN A 590 10.81 -22.69 15.18
CA GLN A 590 11.74 -23.83 15.12
C GLN A 590 12.33 -24.16 16.49
N ASN A 591 12.72 -23.15 17.27
CA ASN A 591 13.23 -23.35 18.63
C ASN A 591 12.16 -23.94 19.57
N THR A 592 10.91 -23.48 19.45
CA THR A 592 9.79 -23.98 20.28
C THR A 592 9.47 -25.45 19.98
N LYS A 593 9.60 -25.89 18.72
CA LYS A 593 9.39 -27.30 18.33
C LYS A 593 10.56 -28.23 18.72
N ALA A 594 11.76 -27.69 18.89
CA ALA A 594 12.95 -28.44 19.28
C ALA A 594 13.13 -28.57 20.81
N SER A 595 12.34 -27.81 21.58
CA SER A 595 12.27 -27.83 23.04
C SER A 595 11.20 -28.82 23.50
#